data_AF-A0A421K3P6-F1
#
_entry.id   AF-A0A421K3P6-F1
#
_cell.length_a   1.000
_cell.length_b   1.000
_cell.length_c   1.000
_cell.angle_alpha   90.00
_cell.angle_beta   90.00
_cell.angle_gamma   90.00
#
_symmetry.space_group_name_H-M   'P 1'
#
loop_
_entity.id
_entity.type
_entity.pdbx_description
1 polymer ?
#
loop_
_entity_poly.entity_id
_entity_poly.type
_entity_poly.pdbx_seq_one_letter_code
_entity_poly.pdbx_strand_id
1 'polypeptide(L)'
;MMSPAKVIERVTKENESYNRTKVVTIESICANSAVIKAEYKQNITHLDSGEFVIPAICAWNKGLYHGYMALGGAKNISIKELACAARGDGCCVFQANWTETLSIFKRIRAAISLFESN
;
A
#
# COMPACT_ATOMS: atom_id res chain seq x y z
N MET A 1 12.68 -13.41 6.62
CA MET A 1 12.26 -12.09 6.10
C MET A 1 11.08 -12.29 5.16
N MET A 2 10.02 -11.49 5.28
CA MET A 2 8.73 -11.72 4.61
C MET A 2 8.73 -11.28 3.13
N SER A 3 7.92 -11.93 2.28
CA SER A 3 7.67 -11.51 0.88
C SER A 3 6.94 -10.17 0.80
N PRO A 4 6.96 -9.45 -0.34
CA PRO A 4 6.25 -8.17 -0.49
C PRO A 4 4.77 -8.26 -0.09
N ALA A 5 4.09 -9.30 -0.55
CA ALA A 5 2.74 -9.67 -0.16
C ALA A 5 2.54 -9.69 1.36
N LYS A 6 3.37 -10.46 2.07
CA LYS A 6 3.29 -10.61 3.53
C LYS A 6 3.66 -9.33 4.28
N VAL A 7 4.52 -8.48 3.70
CA VAL A 7 4.82 -7.16 4.26
C VAL A 7 3.60 -6.26 4.17
N ILE A 8 2.95 -6.17 3.01
CA ILE A 8 1.72 -5.38 2.88
C ILE A 8 0.64 -5.93 3.82
N GLU A 9 0.45 -7.26 3.87
CA GLU A 9 -0.55 -7.89 4.75
C GLU A 9 -0.32 -7.54 6.22
N ARG A 10 0.92 -7.73 6.69
CA ARG A 10 1.28 -7.43 8.07
C ARG A 10 1.10 -5.95 8.39
N VAL A 11 1.58 -5.07 7.51
CA VAL A 11 1.50 -3.63 7.75
C VAL A 11 0.05 -3.16 7.69
N THR A 12 -0.76 -3.71 6.80
CA THR A 12 -2.21 -3.46 6.76
C THR A 12 -2.86 -3.84 8.08
N LYS A 13 -2.59 -5.05 8.60
CA LYS A 13 -3.11 -5.53 9.88
C LYS A 13 -2.63 -4.69 11.07
N GLU A 14 -1.36 -4.30 11.09
CA GLU A 14 -0.83 -3.40 12.13
C GLU A 14 -1.52 -2.04 12.05
N ASN A 15 -1.74 -1.52 10.83
CA ASN A 15 -2.40 -0.25 10.61
C ASN A 15 -3.88 -0.28 11.03
N GLU A 16 -4.60 -1.40 10.92
CA GLU A 16 -5.99 -1.52 11.41
C GLU A 16 -6.14 -1.12 12.88
N SER A 17 -5.13 -1.41 13.72
CA SER A 17 -5.17 -1.10 15.15
C SER A 17 -5.08 0.41 15.47
N TYR A 18 -4.54 1.21 14.55
CA TYR A 18 -4.35 2.65 14.72
C TYR A 18 -5.23 3.47 13.78
N ASN A 19 -5.61 2.89 12.65
CA ASN A 19 -6.29 3.59 11.58
C ASN A 19 -7.79 3.67 11.86
N ARG A 20 -8.20 4.81 12.39
CA ARG A 20 -9.61 5.09 12.64
C ARG A 20 -10.36 5.58 11.42
N THR A 21 -9.66 5.84 10.31
CA THR A 21 -10.21 6.57 9.16
C THR A 21 -10.68 5.68 8.02
N LYS A 22 -10.06 4.53 7.85
CA LYS A 22 -10.35 3.57 6.79
C LYS A 22 -9.99 2.16 7.22
N VAL A 23 -10.67 1.19 6.63
CA VAL A 23 -10.31 -0.22 6.65
C VAL A 23 -9.56 -0.51 5.35
N VAL A 24 -8.41 -1.16 5.44
CA VAL A 24 -7.62 -1.56 4.27
C VAL A 24 -7.64 -3.08 4.22
N THR A 25 -8.06 -3.64 3.09
CA THR A 25 -8.06 -5.08 2.85
C THR A 25 -7.16 -5.41 1.66
N ILE A 26 -6.59 -6.61 1.67
CA ILE A 26 -5.93 -7.16 0.49
C ILE A 26 -6.89 -8.15 -0.15
N GLU A 27 -7.47 -7.76 -1.28
CA GLU A 27 -8.47 -8.55 -2.01
C GLU A 27 -7.84 -9.75 -2.72
N SER A 28 -6.63 -9.56 -3.26
CA SER A 28 -5.90 -10.65 -3.91
C SER A 28 -4.39 -10.42 -3.88
N ILE A 29 -3.66 -11.54 -3.89
CA ILE A 29 -2.20 -11.58 -3.99
C ILE A 29 -1.83 -12.67 -4.99
N CYS A 30 -1.05 -12.29 -5.98
CA CYS A 30 -0.42 -13.19 -6.95
C CYS A 30 1.11 -13.11 -6.83
N ALA A 31 1.83 -13.89 -7.64
CA ALA A 31 3.29 -13.92 -7.63
C ALA A 31 3.94 -12.54 -7.86
N ASN A 32 3.30 -11.69 -8.66
CA ASN A 32 3.83 -10.41 -9.14
C ASN A 32 2.82 -9.24 -9.03
N SER A 33 1.69 -9.44 -8.38
CA SER A 33 0.66 -8.41 -8.21
C SER A 33 -0.09 -8.54 -6.89
N ALA A 34 -0.65 -7.43 -6.42
CA ALA A 34 -1.58 -7.40 -5.29
C ALA A 34 -2.67 -6.36 -5.54
N VAL A 35 -3.89 -6.64 -5.08
CA VAL A 35 -5.01 -5.69 -5.10
C VAL A 35 -5.32 -5.27 -3.66
N ILE A 36 -5.24 -3.97 -3.42
CA ILE A 36 -5.43 -3.35 -2.12
C ILE A 36 -6.69 -2.50 -2.20
N LYS A 37 -7.66 -2.77 -1.33
CA LYS A 37 -8.90 -2.01 -1.22
C LYS A 37 -8.86 -1.19 0.07
N ALA A 38 -9.30 0.06 -0.01
CA ALA A 38 -9.36 1.00 1.10
C ALA A 38 -10.77 1.57 1.20
N GLU A 39 -11.50 1.15 2.24
CA GLU A 39 -12.86 1.57 2.55
C GLU A 39 -12.82 2.62 3.65
N TYR A 40 -13.21 3.84 3.32
CA TYR A 40 -13.27 4.94 4.28
C TYR A 40 -14.53 4.82 5.14
N LYS A 41 -14.44 5.16 6.42
CA LYS A 41 -15.62 5.16 7.31
C LYS A 41 -16.50 6.36 6.94
N GLN A 42 -17.83 6.17 6.94
CA GLN A 42 -18.83 7.15 6.47
C GLN A 42 -18.65 8.57 7.02
N ASN A 43 -18.23 8.71 8.28
CA ASN A 43 -18.07 10.01 8.95
C ASN A 43 -16.78 10.73 8.57
N ILE A 44 -15.89 10.00 7.89
CA ILE A 44 -14.67 10.47 7.25
C ILE A 44 -14.89 10.19 5.76
N THR A 45 -16.14 10.35 5.28
CA THR A 45 -16.48 10.40 3.86
C THR A 45 -17.37 11.58 3.46
N HIS A 46 -17.73 12.49 4.39
CA HIS A 46 -18.44 13.75 4.07
C HIS A 46 -17.97 14.99 4.87
N LEU A 47 -17.63 16.11 4.18
CA LEU A 47 -17.90 17.45 4.70
C LEU A 47 -19.41 17.71 4.50
N ASP A 48 -20.04 18.62 5.24
CA ASP A 48 -21.47 18.97 5.08
C ASP A 48 -21.83 19.42 3.64
N SER A 49 -20.83 19.75 2.82
CA SER A 49 -20.94 20.09 1.39
C SER A 49 -20.90 18.89 0.43
N GLY A 50 -20.67 17.66 0.90
CA GLY A 50 -20.60 16.45 0.08
C GLY A 50 -19.26 16.18 -0.64
N GLU A 51 -18.24 17.02 -0.46
CA GLU A 51 -16.91 16.84 -1.09
C GLU A 51 -15.95 16.05 -0.20
N PHE A 52 -15.28 15.04 -0.78
CA PHE A 52 -14.47 14.11 0.00
C PHE A 52 -13.15 13.62 -0.61
N VAL A 53 -12.27 13.12 0.28
CA VAL A 53 -10.96 12.51 0.02
C VAL A 53 -10.10 13.40 -0.89
N ILE A 54 -9.34 14.33 -0.32
CA ILE A 54 -8.39 15.16 -1.10
C ILE A 54 -7.55 14.22 -1.98
N PRO A 55 -7.49 14.38 -3.32
CA PRO A 55 -6.70 13.52 -4.22
C PRO A 55 -5.24 13.28 -3.74
N ALA A 56 -4.69 14.24 -2.99
CA ALA A 56 -3.42 14.13 -2.28
C ALA A 56 -3.30 12.89 -1.39
N ILE A 57 -4.38 12.43 -0.75
CA ILE A 57 -4.35 11.24 0.13
C ILE A 57 -4.26 9.93 -0.67
N CYS A 58 -4.81 9.90 -1.88
CA CYS A 58 -4.65 8.75 -2.78
C CYS A 58 -3.23 8.70 -3.34
N ALA A 59 -2.63 9.85 -3.66
CA ALA A 59 -1.21 9.95 -3.99
C ALA A 59 -0.32 9.50 -2.81
N TRP A 60 -0.64 9.93 -1.58
CA TRP A 60 0.05 9.51 -0.37
C TRP A 60 -0.03 7.98 -0.16
N ASN A 61 -1.22 7.37 -0.34
CA ASN A 61 -1.39 5.92 -0.27
C ASN A 61 -0.54 5.18 -1.30
N LYS A 62 -0.47 5.67 -2.55
CA LYS A 62 0.41 5.07 -3.57
C LYS A 62 1.87 5.07 -3.13
N GLY A 63 2.35 6.19 -2.60
CA GLY A 63 3.72 6.28 -2.06
C GLY A 63 3.96 5.30 -0.91
N LEU A 64 3.00 5.20 0.01
CA LEU A 64 3.04 4.30 1.15
C LEU A 64 3.14 2.83 0.72
N TYR A 65 2.23 2.38 -0.14
CA TYR A 65 2.21 1.00 -0.63
C TYR A 65 3.47 0.67 -1.43
N HIS A 66 3.98 1.62 -2.22
CA HIS A 66 5.25 1.45 -2.94
C HIS A 66 6.40 1.23 -1.95
N GLY A 67 6.47 2.03 -0.89
CA GLY A 67 7.47 1.87 0.17
C GLY A 67 7.41 0.49 0.83
N TYR A 68 6.23 0.03 1.23
CA TYR A 68 6.06 -1.29 1.84
C TYR A 68 6.46 -2.44 0.91
N MET A 69 6.12 -2.35 -0.37
CA MET A 69 6.55 -3.32 -1.36
C MET A 69 8.07 -3.34 -1.53
N ALA A 70 8.69 -2.16 -1.60
CA ALA A 70 10.14 -2.02 -1.72
C ALA A 70 10.86 -2.62 -0.50
N LEU A 71 10.34 -2.39 0.72
CA LEU A 71 10.82 -3.03 1.96
C LEU A 71 10.69 -4.56 1.91
N GLY A 72 9.62 -5.05 1.27
CA GLY A 72 9.42 -6.46 0.94
C GLY A 72 10.41 -7.05 -0.07
N GLY A 73 11.21 -6.20 -0.73
CA GLY A 73 12.18 -6.58 -1.74
C GLY A 73 11.65 -6.54 -3.18
N ALA A 74 10.45 -6.03 -3.41
CA ALA A 74 9.93 -5.85 -4.77
C ALA A 74 10.75 -4.80 -5.54
N LYS A 75 10.90 -4.98 -6.85
CA LYS A 75 11.53 -4.03 -7.78
C LYS A 75 10.64 -3.75 -8.98
N ASN A 76 10.90 -2.63 -9.65
CA ASN A 76 10.10 -2.10 -10.76
C ASN A 76 8.60 -2.05 -10.39
N ILE A 77 8.34 -1.43 -9.24
CA ILE A 77 7.02 -1.39 -8.63
C ILE A 77 6.16 -0.37 -9.38
N SER A 78 4.96 -0.78 -9.77
CA SER A 78 3.93 0.10 -10.31
C SER A 78 2.68 0.00 -9.46
N ILE A 79 2.12 1.15 -9.07
CA ILE A 79 0.85 1.20 -8.34
C ILE A 79 -0.14 2.02 -9.15
N LYS A 80 -1.18 1.35 -9.62
CA LYS A 80 -2.29 1.95 -10.36
C LYS A 80 -3.51 2.07 -9.46
N GLU A 81 -4.25 3.15 -9.60
CA GLU A 81 -5.54 3.33 -8.94
C GLU A 81 -6.64 2.90 -9.90
N LEU A 82 -7.41 1.90 -9.50
CA LEU A 82 -8.51 1.34 -10.28
C LEU A 82 -9.84 2.03 -9.95
N ALA A 83 -10.05 2.38 -8.68
CA ALA A 83 -11.21 3.11 -8.18
C ALA A 83 -10.78 4.13 -7.12
N CYS A 84 -11.52 5.22 -6.98
CA CYS A 84 -11.19 6.32 -6.08
C CYS A 84 -12.44 6.97 -5.47
N ALA A 85 -12.54 6.93 -4.14
CA ALA A 85 -13.64 7.57 -3.42
C ALA A 85 -13.74 9.08 -3.68
N ALA A 86 -12.61 9.75 -3.93
CA ALA A 86 -12.58 11.16 -4.32
C ALA A 86 -13.28 11.46 -5.66
N ARG A 87 -13.48 10.44 -6.49
CA ARG A 87 -14.14 10.54 -7.81
C ARG A 87 -15.59 10.01 -7.79
N GLY A 88 -16.13 9.74 -6.60
CA GLY A 88 -17.49 9.22 -6.43
C GLY A 88 -17.60 7.69 -6.39
N ASP A 89 -16.50 6.95 -6.43
CA ASP A 89 -16.54 5.49 -6.21
C ASP A 89 -16.83 5.18 -4.72
N GLY A 90 -17.37 4.00 -4.41
CA GLY A 90 -17.65 3.61 -3.02
C GLY A 90 -16.40 3.39 -2.16
N CYS A 91 -15.22 3.24 -2.77
CA CYS A 91 -13.95 3.03 -2.09
C CYS A 91 -12.75 3.37 -3.00
N CYS A 92 -11.54 3.32 -2.45
CA CYS A 92 -10.32 3.37 -3.26
C CYS A 92 -9.78 1.95 -3.49
N VAL A 93 -9.43 1.63 -4.73
CA VAL A 93 -8.81 0.34 -5.10
C VAL A 93 -7.49 0.61 -5.80
N PHE A 94 -6.43 -0.05 -5.34
CA PHE A 94 -5.08 0.06 -5.87
C PHE A 94 -4.58 -1.30 -6.34
N GLN A 95 -4.02 -1.34 -7.54
CA GLN A 95 -3.32 -2.50 -8.06
C GLN A 95 -1.83 -2.24 -8.02
N ALA A 96 -1.14 -3.01 -7.19
CA ALA A 96 0.30 -3.09 -7.12
C ALA A 96 0.80 -4.18 -8.07
N ASN A 97 1.84 -3.87 -8.85
CA ASN A 97 2.55 -4.83 -9.70
C ASN A 97 4.06 -4.68 -9.48
N TRP A 98 4.81 -5.77 -9.61
CA TRP A 98 6.27 -5.78 -9.56
C TRP A 98 6.82 -6.83 -10.51
N THR A 99 8.00 -6.63 -11.07
CA THR A 99 8.59 -7.60 -12.01
C THR A 99 9.57 -8.54 -11.35
N GLU A 100 10.15 -8.13 -10.23
CA GLU A 100 11.21 -8.88 -9.55
C GLU A 100 11.00 -8.81 -8.04
N THR A 101 11.43 -9.86 -7.35
CA THR A 101 11.57 -9.86 -5.89
C THR A 101 13.01 -10.23 -5.55
N LEU A 102 13.70 -9.36 -4.83
CA LEU A 102 15.05 -9.63 -4.38
C LEU A 102 15.07 -10.86 -3.47
N SER A 103 16.00 -11.78 -3.76
CA SER A 103 16.33 -12.88 -2.87
C SER A 103 16.72 -12.35 -1.48
N ILE A 104 16.48 -13.16 -0.45
CA ILE A 104 16.74 -12.77 0.94
C ILE A 104 18.20 -12.36 1.19
N PHE A 105 19.16 -13.02 0.55
CA PHE A 105 20.59 -12.69 0.66
C PHE A 105 20.91 -11.29 0.14
N LYS A 106 20.35 -10.92 -1.02
CA LYS A 106 20.50 -9.56 -1.58
C LYS A 106 19.89 -8.49 -0.66
N ARG A 107 18.80 -8.81 0.05
CA ARG A 107 18.16 -7.89 0.99
C ARG A 107 18.99 -7.66 2.25
N ILE A 108 19.54 -8.74 2.82
CA ILE A 108 20.42 -8.66 4.00
C ILE A 108 21.67 -7.85 3.66
N ARG A 109 22.30 -8.12 2.52
CA ARG A 109 23.47 -7.36 2.06
C ARG A 109 23.18 -5.87 1.89
N ALA A 110 22.04 -5.53 1.29
CA ALA A 110 21.61 -4.14 1.15
C ALA A 110 21.38 -3.46 2.50
N ALA A 111 20.83 -4.17 3.49
CA ALA A 111 20.65 -3.65 4.83
C ALA A 111 22.00 -3.39 5.52
N ILE A 112 22.93 -4.35 5.45
CA ILE A 112 24.28 -4.22 6.03
C ILE A 112 25.02 -3.03 5.40
N SER A 113 24.97 -2.86 4.07
CA SER A 113 25.63 -1.73 3.42
C SER A 113 25.12 -0.36 3.87
N LEU A 114 23.85 -0.25 4.31
CA LEU A 114 23.30 1.00 4.86
C LEU A 114 23.85 1.31 6.27
N PHE A 115 24.26 0.29 7.02
CA PHE A 115 24.91 0.46 8.33
C PHE A 115 26.41 0.70 8.22
N GLU A 116 27.07 0.18 7.19
CA GLU A 116 28.50 0.44 6.92
C GLU A 116 28.75 1.81 6.27
N SER A 117 27.70 2.45 5.74
CA SER A 117 27.78 3.80 5.13
C SER A 117 27.45 4.94 6.11
N ASN A 118 27.23 4.63 7.39
CA ASN A 118 27.05 5.59 8.50
C ASN A 118 28.20 5.43 9.50
#